data_AF-A0A4Y6PYE6-F1
#
_entry.id   AF-A0A4Y6PYE6-F1
#
_cell.length_a   1.000
_cell.length_b   1.000
_cell.length_c   1.000
_cell.angle_alpha   90.00
_cell.angle_beta   90.00
_cell.angle_gamma   90.00
#
_symmetry.space_group_name_H-M   'P 1'
#
loop_
_entity.id
_entity.type
_entity.pdbx_description
1 polymer ?
#
loop_
_entity_poly.entity_id
_entity_poly.type
_entity_poly.pdbx_seq_one_letter_code
_entity_poly.pdbx_strand_id
1 'polypeptide(L)'
;MAAALQDTRLRDKFSDALARAEQLDVTDNHALIRDAAVADGRAAVDTFATIIEREDVQEVARIEAESSVAETRQTADHAFTAIRSSLGTGLALMRANNETGVIRETREAEGYLDRVQASDFKSMSHADARTNLERAVTYVDKLVPDELGAPVMAVAQPALDNFTQAVEGQARAEGKWVEAQASLEAGRAQVRDAYLSFRDHMRGILRQTGQIDKLGQIVPALHDIIRAGHGTPTNDDPTVDPAGGDEPTPEPIVDEA
;
A
#
# COMPACT_ATOMS: atom_id res chain seq x y z
N MET A 1 -5.19 -2.80 5.00
CA MET A 1 -5.76 -2.30 6.28
C MET A 1 -5.67 -3.30 7.45
N ALA A 2 -6.21 -4.52 7.37
CA ALA A 2 -6.15 -5.47 8.50
C ALA A 2 -4.72 -5.91 8.89
N ALA A 3 -3.82 -6.09 7.92
CA ALA A 3 -2.43 -6.47 8.17
C ALA A 3 -1.60 -5.34 8.84
N ALA A 4 -1.71 -4.10 8.37
CA ALA A 4 -1.03 -2.94 8.96
C ALA A 4 -1.43 -2.71 10.44
N LEU A 5 -2.71 -2.93 10.77
CA LEU A 5 -3.20 -2.89 12.16
C LEU A 5 -2.62 -4.03 13.01
N GLN A 6 -2.43 -5.21 12.43
CA GLN A 6 -1.79 -6.33 13.12
C GLN A 6 -0.30 -6.08 13.37
N ASP A 7 0.42 -5.45 12.44
CA ASP A 7 1.85 -5.15 12.57
C ASP A 7 2.10 -4.11 13.66
N THR A 8 1.37 -2.99 13.62
CA THR A 8 1.40 -1.96 14.67
C THR A 8 1.05 -2.56 16.03
N ARG A 9 0.00 -3.38 16.10
CA ARG A 9 -0.39 -4.04 17.34
C ARG A 9 0.67 -5.00 17.88
N LEU A 10 1.30 -5.79 17.01
CA LEU A 10 2.36 -6.71 17.40
C LEU A 10 3.55 -5.95 17.98
N ARG A 11 3.98 -4.88 17.30
CA ARG A 11 5.02 -3.96 17.79
C ARG A 11 4.66 -3.42 19.17
N ASP A 12 3.48 -2.80 19.31
CA ASP A 12 3.08 -2.14 20.55
C ASP A 12 2.94 -3.14 21.71
N LYS A 13 2.36 -4.31 21.46
CA LYS A 13 2.22 -5.34 22.50
C LYS A 13 3.55 -5.97 22.90
N PHE A 14 4.52 -6.01 22.00
CA PHE A 14 5.88 -6.41 22.35
C PHE A 14 6.56 -5.32 23.20
N SER A 15 6.47 -4.05 22.81
CA SER A 15 6.94 -2.93 23.63
C SER A 15 6.35 -2.93 25.05
N ASP A 16 5.03 -3.13 25.17
CA ASP A 16 4.33 -3.25 26.46
C ASP A 16 4.88 -4.43 27.29
N ALA A 17 5.19 -5.55 26.65
CA ALA A 17 5.75 -6.73 27.33
C ALA A 17 7.19 -6.48 27.81
N LEU A 18 8.00 -5.78 27.03
CA LEU A 18 9.36 -5.37 27.40
C LEU A 18 9.33 -4.43 28.60
N ALA A 19 8.47 -3.40 28.58
CA ALA A 19 8.32 -2.46 29.69
C ALA A 19 7.84 -3.15 30.98
N ARG A 20 6.93 -4.13 30.88
CA ARG A 20 6.52 -4.94 32.04
C ARG A 20 7.63 -5.84 32.56
N ALA A 21 8.43 -6.42 31.67
CA ALA A 21 9.55 -7.26 32.07
C ALA A 21 10.61 -6.46 32.83
N GLU A 22 10.93 -5.24 32.40
CA GLU A 22 11.86 -4.34 33.10
C GLU A 22 11.44 -4.03 34.54
N GLN A 23 10.14 -3.97 34.80
CA GLN A 23 9.58 -3.73 36.14
C GLN A 23 9.57 -4.98 37.02
N LEU A 24 9.97 -6.15 36.49
CA LEU A 24 10.00 -7.38 37.25
C LEU A 24 11.14 -7.33 38.29
N ASP A 25 10.78 -7.45 39.57
CA ASP A 25 11.74 -7.54 40.66
C ASP A 25 12.44 -8.91 40.67
N VAL A 26 13.66 -8.94 40.13
CA VAL A 26 14.56 -10.10 40.08
C VAL A 26 15.98 -9.67 40.41
N THR A 27 16.72 -10.54 41.11
CA THR A 27 18.10 -10.27 41.54
C THR A 27 19.12 -11.13 40.81
N ASP A 28 20.39 -10.73 40.94
CA ASP A 28 21.56 -11.50 40.52
C ASP A 28 21.55 -11.86 39.02
N ASN A 29 21.91 -13.10 38.70
CA ASN A 29 22.01 -13.59 37.32
C ASN A 29 20.68 -13.50 36.55
N HIS A 30 19.53 -13.53 37.23
CA HIS A 30 18.22 -13.41 36.58
C HIS A 30 17.98 -11.98 36.05
N ALA A 31 18.48 -10.96 36.76
CA ALA A 31 18.43 -9.57 36.30
C ALA A 31 19.26 -9.40 35.03
N LEU A 32 20.46 -9.99 34.98
CA LEU A 32 21.33 -9.93 33.80
C LEU A 32 20.68 -10.59 32.57
N ILE A 33 20.05 -11.75 32.74
CA ILE A 33 19.36 -12.45 31.65
C ILE A 33 18.12 -11.67 31.19
N ARG A 34 17.35 -11.11 32.13
CA ARG A 34 16.20 -10.24 31.83
C ARG A 34 16.64 -9.05 30.99
N ASP A 35 17.67 -8.33 31.43
CA ASP A 35 18.13 -7.10 30.80
C ASP A 35 18.68 -7.38 29.39
N ALA A 36 19.39 -8.49 29.20
CA ALA A 36 19.83 -8.94 27.88
C ALA A 36 18.65 -9.27 26.96
N ALA A 37 17.67 -10.05 27.43
CA ALA A 37 16.48 -10.40 26.65
C ALA A 37 15.62 -9.18 26.30
N VAL A 38 15.53 -8.21 27.22
CA VAL A 38 14.87 -6.91 27.00
C VAL A 38 15.62 -6.10 25.95
N ALA A 39 16.95 -6.01 26.02
CA ALA A 39 17.75 -5.29 25.04
C ALA A 39 17.60 -5.87 23.62
N ASP A 40 17.67 -7.20 23.49
CA ASP A 40 17.48 -7.90 22.22
C ASP A 40 16.05 -7.68 21.67
N GLY A 41 15.04 -7.76 22.54
CA GLY A 41 13.64 -7.52 22.18
C GLY A 41 13.39 -6.08 21.73
N ARG A 42 13.98 -5.09 22.42
CA ARG A 42 13.91 -3.67 22.03
C ARG A 42 14.51 -3.44 20.65
N ALA A 43 15.70 -4.00 20.39
CA ALA A 43 16.35 -3.91 19.08
C ALA A 43 15.47 -4.51 17.96
N ALA A 44 14.80 -5.63 18.22
CA ALA A 44 13.86 -6.24 17.28
C ALA A 44 12.62 -5.37 17.03
N VAL A 45 12.05 -4.78 18.08
CA VAL A 45 10.91 -3.85 17.98
C VAL A 45 11.26 -2.60 17.19
N ASP A 46 12.40 -1.97 17.48
CA ASP A 46 12.85 -0.74 16.80
C ASP A 46 13.12 -0.99 15.31
N THR A 47 13.73 -2.14 15.00
CA THR A 47 13.94 -2.59 13.61
C THR A 47 12.60 -2.78 12.91
N PHE A 48 11.64 -3.46 13.54
CA PHE A 48 10.33 -3.69 12.96
C PHE A 48 9.53 -2.39 12.78
N ALA A 49 9.63 -1.44 13.72
CA ALA A 49 9.02 -0.13 13.60
C ALA A 49 9.54 0.64 12.38
N THR A 50 10.85 0.60 12.14
CA THR A 50 11.48 1.24 10.97
C THR A 50 11.01 0.59 9.65
N ILE A 51 10.81 -0.72 9.65
CA ILE A 51 10.29 -1.45 8.48
C ILE A 51 8.84 -1.06 8.18
N ILE A 52 7.98 -0.96 9.20
CA ILE A 52 6.59 -0.49 9.06
C ILE A 52 6.58 0.92 8.47
N GLU A 53 7.32 1.86 9.07
CA GLU A 53 7.39 3.24 8.60
C GLU A 53 7.89 3.34 7.14
N ARG A 54 8.88 2.52 6.77
CA ARG A 54 9.36 2.45 5.39
C ARG A 54 8.26 2.01 4.43
N GLU A 55 7.47 1.00 4.78
CA GLU A 55 6.37 0.53 3.94
C GLU A 55 5.26 1.58 3.80
N ASP A 56 4.87 2.23 4.89
CA ASP A 56 3.90 3.34 4.89
C ASP A 56 4.34 4.46 3.94
N VAL A 57 5.61 4.87 4.01
CA VAL A 57 6.17 5.91 3.12
C VAL A 57 6.15 5.46 1.65
N GLN A 58 6.48 4.19 1.36
CA GLN A 58 6.44 3.71 -0.02
C GLN A 58 5.00 3.53 -0.54
N GLU A 59 4.04 3.18 0.32
CA GLU A 59 2.62 3.10 -0.07
C GLU A 59 2.10 4.48 -0.49
N VAL A 60 2.38 5.51 0.30
CA VAL A 60 2.02 6.90 -0.05
C VAL A 60 2.68 7.32 -1.37
N ALA A 61 3.98 7.07 -1.54
CA ALA A 61 4.69 7.41 -2.76
C ALA A 61 4.12 6.70 -4.00
N ARG A 62 3.67 5.45 -3.86
CA ARG A 62 2.98 4.71 -4.93
C ARG A 62 1.65 5.37 -5.29
N ILE A 63 0.82 5.68 -4.30
CA ILE A 63 -0.50 6.32 -4.51
C ILE A 63 -0.35 7.69 -5.18
N GLU A 64 0.65 8.48 -4.76
CA GLU A 64 0.96 9.77 -5.37
C GLU A 64 1.40 9.62 -6.83
N ALA A 65 2.22 8.61 -7.14
CA ALA A 65 2.66 8.34 -8.50
C ALA A 65 1.51 7.85 -9.41
N GLU A 66 0.62 7.00 -8.90
CA GLU A 66 -0.60 6.60 -9.61
C GLU A 66 -1.50 7.80 -9.92
N SER A 67 -1.66 8.71 -8.95
CA SER A 67 -2.43 9.94 -9.12
C SER A 67 -1.80 10.85 -10.18
N SER A 68 -0.48 11.01 -10.15
CA SER A 68 0.27 11.78 -11.16
C SER A 68 0.11 11.20 -12.58
N VAL A 69 0.11 9.87 -12.73
CA VAL A 69 -0.18 9.23 -14.02
C VAL A 69 -1.59 9.52 -14.49
N ALA A 70 -2.59 9.47 -13.60
CA ALA A 70 -3.97 9.79 -13.97
C ALA A 70 -4.13 11.26 -14.45
N GLU A 71 -3.50 12.21 -13.76
CA GLU A 71 -3.53 13.64 -14.12
C GLU A 71 -2.82 13.92 -15.46
N THR A 72 -1.61 13.38 -15.61
CA THR A 72 -0.83 13.56 -16.85
C THR A 72 -1.46 12.82 -18.03
N ARG A 73 -2.15 11.70 -17.79
CA ARG A 73 -2.94 10.97 -18.79
C ARG A 73 -4.07 11.83 -19.37
N GLN A 74 -4.81 12.53 -18.53
CA GLN A 74 -5.86 13.43 -19.02
C GLN A 74 -5.29 14.52 -19.93
N THR A 75 -4.14 15.09 -19.55
CA THR A 75 -3.45 16.11 -20.36
C THR A 75 -2.95 15.52 -21.68
N ALA A 76 -2.37 14.32 -21.66
CA ALA A 76 -1.95 13.57 -22.83
C ALA A 76 -3.12 13.26 -23.78
N ASP A 77 -4.30 12.91 -23.28
CA ASP A 77 -5.50 12.65 -24.10
C ASP A 77 -5.96 13.92 -24.85
N HIS A 78 -5.93 15.07 -24.19
CA HIS A 78 -6.27 16.36 -24.80
C HIS A 78 -5.25 16.74 -25.89
N ALA A 79 -3.95 16.60 -25.59
CA ALA A 79 -2.88 16.83 -26.55
C ALA A 79 -3.00 15.90 -27.76
N PHE A 80 -3.27 14.61 -27.53
CA PHE A 80 -3.45 13.62 -28.59
C PHE A 80 -4.58 13.99 -29.55
N THR A 81 -5.71 14.45 -29.02
CA THR A 81 -6.86 14.88 -29.83
C THR A 81 -6.48 16.09 -30.71
N ALA A 82 -5.77 17.07 -30.16
CA ALA A 82 -5.29 18.23 -30.91
C ALA A 82 -4.29 17.85 -32.01
N ILE A 83 -3.32 16.98 -31.69
CA ILE A 83 -2.35 16.43 -32.64
C ILE A 83 -3.06 15.73 -33.79
N ARG A 84 -4.00 14.84 -33.50
CA ARG A 84 -4.74 14.08 -34.52
C ARG A 84 -5.46 15.01 -35.49
N SER A 85 -6.13 16.05 -34.97
CA SER A 85 -6.80 17.06 -35.79
C SER A 85 -5.83 17.86 -36.66
N SER A 86 -4.69 18.27 -36.10
CA SER A 86 -3.67 19.03 -36.82
C SER A 86 -3.00 18.19 -37.91
N LEU A 87 -2.66 16.95 -37.60
CA LEU A 87 -2.09 16.00 -38.56
C LEU A 87 -3.06 15.74 -39.73
N GLY A 88 -4.35 15.56 -39.46
CA GLY A 88 -5.36 15.44 -40.52
C GLY A 88 -5.43 16.67 -41.42
N THR A 89 -5.29 17.87 -40.85
CA THR A 89 -5.27 19.14 -41.59
C THR A 89 -4.00 19.30 -42.44
N GLY A 90 -2.83 19.00 -41.85
CA GLY A 90 -1.54 19.04 -42.54
C GLY A 90 -1.49 18.08 -43.73
N LEU A 91 -1.94 16.84 -43.55
CA LEU A 91 -2.02 15.86 -44.63
C LEU A 91 -2.95 16.32 -45.77
N ALA A 92 -4.08 16.96 -45.43
CA ALA A 92 -4.99 17.52 -46.45
C ALA A 92 -4.35 18.67 -47.25
N LEU A 93 -3.57 19.55 -46.58
CA LEU A 93 -2.82 20.62 -47.23
C LEU A 93 -1.72 20.10 -48.15
N MET A 94 -0.94 19.12 -47.70
CA MET A 94 0.10 18.48 -48.52
C MET A 94 -0.48 17.88 -49.81
N ARG A 95 -1.65 17.21 -49.70
CA ARG A 95 -2.39 16.68 -50.86
C ARG A 95 -2.84 17.79 -51.81
N ALA A 96 -3.36 18.90 -51.28
CA ALA A 96 -3.79 20.04 -52.09
C ALA A 96 -2.60 20.70 -52.83
N ASN A 97 -1.42 20.71 -52.22
CA ASN A 97 -0.20 21.31 -52.77
C ASN A 97 0.59 20.38 -53.71
N ASN A 98 0.16 19.13 -53.91
CA ASN A 98 0.89 18.10 -54.68
C ASN A 98 2.35 17.89 -54.20
N GLU A 99 2.58 17.93 -52.89
CA GLU A 99 3.91 17.69 -52.32
C GLU A 99 4.32 16.22 -52.45
N THR A 100 5.27 15.93 -53.33
CA THR A 100 5.71 14.56 -53.68
C THR A 100 6.97 14.09 -52.92
N GLY A 101 7.58 14.95 -52.10
CA GLY A 101 8.84 14.67 -51.41
C GLY A 101 8.74 13.77 -50.18
N VAL A 102 7.53 13.52 -49.65
CA VAL A 102 7.32 12.88 -48.33
C VAL A 102 6.35 11.68 -48.38
N ILE A 103 6.17 11.08 -49.57
CA ILE A 103 5.13 10.08 -49.88
C ILE A 103 5.07 8.91 -48.88
N ARG A 104 6.22 8.43 -48.39
CA ARG A 104 6.26 7.30 -47.45
C ARG A 104 5.72 7.71 -46.08
N GLU A 105 6.23 8.81 -45.54
CA GLU A 105 5.85 9.34 -44.23
C GLU A 105 4.38 9.76 -44.22
N THR A 106 3.89 10.38 -45.31
CA THR A 106 2.46 10.69 -45.51
C THR A 106 1.61 9.43 -45.44
N ARG A 107 1.98 8.34 -46.15
CA ARG A 107 1.24 7.07 -46.12
C ARG A 107 1.28 6.41 -44.75
N GLU A 108 2.40 6.47 -44.05
CA GLU A 108 2.52 5.94 -42.69
C GLU A 108 1.64 6.71 -41.70
N ALA A 109 1.62 8.04 -41.80
CA ALA A 109 0.76 8.91 -40.98
C ALA A 109 -0.74 8.70 -41.27
N GLU A 110 -1.13 8.51 -42.53
CA GLU A 110 -2.50 8.14 -42.92
C GLU A 110 -2.90 6.79 -42.31
N GLY A 111 -2.08 5.75 -42.49
CA GLY A 111 -2.35 4.44 -41.92
C GLY A 111 -2.36 4.43 -40.39
N TYR A 112 -1.62 5.36 -39.76
CA TYR A 112 -1.69 5.60 -38.32
C TYR A 112 -3.02 6.24 -37.91
N LEU A 113 -3.47 7.29 -38.60
CA LEU A 113 -4.75 7.95 -38.33
C LEU A 113 -5.96 7.02 -38.51
N ASP A 114 -5.91 6.11 -39.48
CA ASP A 114 -6.97 5.13 -39.70
C ASP A 114 -7.10 4.13 -38.54
N ARG A 115 -5.97 3.76 -37.92
CA ARG A 115 -5.89 2.72 -36.89
C ARG A 115 -6.12 3.22 -35.47
N VAL A 116 -5.77 4.47 -35.18
CA VAL A 116 -5.72 4.98 -33.80
C VAL A 116 -6.71 6.12 -33.62
N GLN A 117 -7.96 5.82 -33.26
CA GLN A 117 -8.95 6.88 -33.01
C GLN A 117 -8.68 7.57 -31.67
N ALA A 118 -9.11 8.83 -31.53
CA ALA A 118 -8.99 9.57 -30.27
C ALA A 118 -9.82 8.92 -29.14
N SER A 119 -10.93 8.27 -29.47
CA SER A 119 -11.73 7.48 -28.52
C SER A 119 -10.94 6.32 -27.93
N ASP A 120 -10.13 5.66 -28.75
CA ASP A 120 -9.42 4.43 -28.40
C ASP A 120 -8.23 4.75 -27.51
N PHE A 121 -7.61 5.92 -27.72
CA PHE A 121 -6.47 6.40 -26.97
C PHE A 121 -6.70 6.37 -25.46
N LYS A 122 -7.92 6.70 -24.99
CA LYS A 122 -8.29 6.67 -23.56
C LYS A 122 -8.26 5.27 -22.95
N SER A 123 -8.57 4.25 -23.75
CA SER A 123 -8.65 2.85 -23.33
C SER A 123 -7.32 2.09 -23.41
N MET A 124 -6.30 2.70 -24.01
CA MET A 124 -4.98 2.10 -24.15
C MET A 124 -4.26 1.96 -22.81
N SER A 125 -3.39 0.96 -22.72
CA SER A 125 -2.40 0.86 -21.65
C SER A 125 -1.52 2.12 -21.62
N HIS A 126 -0.94 2.46 -20.47
CA HIS A 126 -0.07 3.63 -20.36
C HIS A 126 1.14 3.56 -21.31
N ALA A 127 1.72 2.37 -21.47
CA ALA A 127 2.82 2.14 -22.39
C ALA A 127 2.41 2.39 -23.86
N ASP A 128 1.28 1.82 -24.29
CA ASP A 128 0.78 1.99 -25.64
C ASP A 128 0.38 3.44 -25.91
N ALA A 129 -0.25 4.10 -24.95
CA ALA A 129 -0.62 5.50 -25.06
C ALA A 129 0.60 6.41 -25.21
N ARG A 130 1.64 6.18 -24.41
CA ARG A 130 2.89 6.92 -24.51
C ARG A 130 3.50 6.75 -25.90
N THR A 131 3.66 5.51 -26.36
CA THR A 131 4.21 5.21 -27.69
C THR A 131 3.35 5.80 -28.81
N ASN A 132 2.02 5.78 -28.69
CA ASN A 132 1.16 6.39 -29.69
C ASN A 132 1.27 7.92 -29.70
N LEU A 133 1.41 8.56 -28.54
CA LEU A 133 1.61 10.01 -28.44
C LEU A 133 2.98 10.44 -29.00
N GLU A 134 4.05 9.70 -28.68
CA GLU A 134 5.40 9.91 -29.25
C GLU A 134 5.39 9.86 -30.79
N ARG A 135 4.69 8.86 -31.36
CA ARG A 135 4.54 8.75 -32.81
C ARG A 135 3.72 9.90 -33.39
N ALA A 136 2.65 10.31 -32.72
CA ALA A 136 1.82 11.43 -33.16
C ALA A 136 2.59 12.75 -33.21
N VAL A 137 3.37 13.04 -32.15
CA VAL A 137 4.29 14.18 -32.06
C VAL A 137 5.29 14.15 -33.21
N THR A 138 5.91 12.99 -33.46
CA THR A 138 6.87 12.80 -34.56
C THR A 138 6.25 13.07 -35.94
N TYR A 139 4.99 12.69 -36.16
CA TYR A 139 4.33 12.95 -37.43
C TYR A 139 3.97 14.43 -37.61
N VAL A 140 3.55 15.12 -36.54
CA VAL A 140 3.28 16.57 -36.60
C VAL A 140 4.56 17.32 -36.96
N ASP A 141 5.65 17.05 -36.25
CA ASP A 141 6.96 17.67 -36.49
C ASP A 141 7.46 17.51 -37.93
N LYS A 142 7.16 16.37 -38.57
CA LYS A 142 7.64 16.07 -39.93
C LYS A 142 6.73 16.52 -41.06
N LEU A 143 5.41 16.56 -40.83
CA LEU A 143 4.41 16.62 -41.91
C LEU A 143 3.49 17.83 -41.82
N VAL A 144 3.44 18.51 -40.68
CA VAL A 144 2.58 19.69 -40.51
C VAL A 144 3.45 20.94 -40.66
N PRO A 145 3.08 21.90 -41.53
CA PRO A 145 3.81 23.17 -41.64
C PRO A 145 3.91 23.87 -40.29
N ASP A 146 5.04 24.53 -40.02
CA ASP A 146 5.35 25.14 -38.72
C ASP A 146 4.25 26.08 -38.22
N GLU A 147 3.60 26.83 -39.10
CA GLU A 147 2.53 27.77 -38.73
C GLU A 147 1.32 27.06 -38.09
N LEU A 148 1.10 25.80 -38.44
CA LEU A 148 0.03 24.94 -37.91
C LEU A 148 0.54 23.95 -36.85
N GLY A 149 1.78 23.51 -36.99
CA GLY A 149 2.42 22.52 -36.12
C GLY A 149 2.91 23.11 -34.79
N ALA A 150 3.53 24.29 -34.82
CA ALA A 150 4.18 24.88 -33.64
C ALA A 150 3.23 25.10 -32.45
N PRO A 151 2.01 25.65 -32.61
CA PRO A 151 1.07 25.80 -31.49
C PRO A 151 0.64 24.47 -30.87
N VAL A 152 0.54 23.42 -31.68
CA VAL A 152 0.16 22.07 -31.23
C VAL A 152 1.34 21.42 -30.51
N MET A 153 2.54 21.52 -31.07
CA MET A 153 3.77 21.00 -30.47
C MET A 153 4.10 21.67 -29.13
N ALA A 154 3.79 22.96 -28.97
CA ALA A 154 3.96 23.68 -27.71
C ALA A 154 3.11 23.12 -26.55
N VAL A 155 2.03 22.39 -26.85
CA VAL A 155 1.19 21.71 -25.85
C VAL A 155 1.50 20.21 -25.79
N ALA A 156 1.71 19.60 -26.95
CA ALA A 156 1.91 18.16 -27.08
C ALA A 156 3.23 17.66 -26.49
N GLN A 157 4.33 18.38 -26.71
CA GLN A 157 5.63 17.95 -26.21
C GLN A 157 5.68 17.96 -24.67
N PRO A 158 5.27 19.04 -23.97
CA PRO A 158 5.21 19.00 -22.51
C PRO A 158 4.26 17.94 -21.97
N ALA A 159 3.12 17.70 -22.63
CA ALA A 159 2.19 16.65 -22.22
C ALA A 159 2.81 15.25 -22.33
N LEU A 160 3.55 14.99 -23.43
CA LEU A 160 4.28 13.75 -23.62
C LEU A 160 5.40 13.58 -22.59
N ASP A 161 6.19 14.63 -22.35
CA ASP A 161 7.30 14.60 -21.40
C ASP A 161 6.79 14.33 -19.98
N ASN A 162 5.75 15.05 -19.55
CA ASN A 162 5.13 14.87 -18.24
C ASN A 162 4.51 13.48 -18.08
N PHE A 163 3.80 12.99 -19.09
CA PHE A 163 3.20 11.65 -19.06
C PHE A 163 4.28 10.56 -19.02
N THR A 164 5.35 10.71 -19.79
CA THR A 164 6.50 9.78 -19.76
C THR A 164 7.14 9.73 -18.39
N GLN A 165 7.43 10.90 -17.80
CA GLN A 165 8.01 10.99 -16.45
C GLN A 165 7.09 10.39 -15.38
N ALA A 166 5.78 10.62 -15.48
CA ALA A 166 4.81 10.06 -14.55
C ALA A 166 4.76 8.52 -14.63
N VAL A 167 4.71 7.94 -15.82
CA VAL A 167 4.69 6.49 -16.02
C VAL A 167 5.97 5.83 -15.50
N GLU A 168 7.14 6.44 -15.75
CA GLU A 168 8.42 5.97 -15.19
C GLU A 168 8.53 6.18 -13.68
N GLY A 169 7.93 7.26 -13.17
CA GLY A 169 7.77 7.51 -11.73
C GLY A 169 6.95 6.43 -11.04
N GLN A 170 5.79 6.08 -11.61
CA GLN A 170 4.92 5.02 -11.12
C GLN A 170 5.64 3.66 -11.10
N ALA A 171 6.32 3.29 -12.19
CA ALA A 171 7.06 2.03 -12.24
C ALA A 171 8.15 1.94 -11.15
N ARG A 172 8.85 3.04 -10.87
CA ARG A 172 9.85 3.11 -9.79
C ARG A 172 9.21 3.06 -8.40
N ALA A 173 8.10 3.75 -8.20
CA ALA A 173 7.39 3.76 -6.92
C ALA A 173 6.83 2.37 -6.60
N GLU A 174 6.22 1.70 -7.59
CA GLU A 174 5.73 0.32 -7.47
C GLU A 174 6.86 -0.64 -7.08
N GLY A 175 8.01 -0.58 -7.75
CA GLY A 175 9.15 -1.42 -7.43
C GLY A 175 9.64 -1.26 -5.98
N LYS A 176 9.71 -0.02 -5.49
CA LYS A 176 10.09 0.26 -4.10
C LYS A 176 9.05 -0.19 -3.08
N TRP A 177 7.76 -0.04 -3.41
CA TRP A 177 6.67 -0.51 -2.57
C TRP A 177 6.70 -2.03 -2.44
N VAL A 178 6.86 -2.77 -3.55
CA VAL A 178 7.00 -4.24 -3.53
C VAL A 178 8.20 -4.68 -2.67
N GLU A 179 9.34 -4.00 -2.78
CA GLU A 179 10.52 -4.27 -1.93
C GLU A 179 10.22 -4.03 -0.45
N ALA A 180 9.51 -2.94 -0.13
CA ALA A 180 9.12 -2.61 1.24
C ALA A 180 8.13 -3.65 1.80
N GLN A 181 7.18 -4.12 1.00
CA GLN A 181 6.26 -5.20 1.40
C GLN A 181 6.99 -6.51 1.70
N ALA A 182 7.92 -6.91 0.84
CA ALA A 182 8.74 -8.10 1.07
C ALA A 182 9.57 -7.97 2.35
N SER A 183 10.11 -6.77 2.61
CA SER A 183 10.84 -6.46 3.84
C SER A 183 9.94 -6.52 5.07
N LEU A 184 8.69 -6.03 4.97
CA LEU A 184 7.70 -6.09 6.05
C LEU A 184 7.31 -7.54 6.36
N GLU A 185 7.11 -8.38 5.35
CA GLU A 185 6.83 -9.80 5.55
C GLU A 185 7.98 -10.53 6.24
N ALA A 186 9.23 -10.28 5.83
CA ALA A 186 10.41 -10.81 6.51
C ALA A 186 10.53 -10.28 7.96
N GLY A 187 10.27 -8.99 8.16
CA GLY A 187 10.26 -8.34 9.48
C GLY A 187 9.21 -8.95 10.42
N ARG A 188 8.03 -9.30 9.91
CA ARG A 188 6.97 -9.98 10.68
C ARG A 188 7.45 -11.33 11.22
N ALA A 189 8.16 -12.12 10.42
CA ALA A 189 8.71 -13.39 10.88
C ALA A 189 9.75 -13.17 11.99
N GLN A 190 10.69 -12.26 11.77
CA GLN A 190 11.76 -11.95 12.71
C GLN A 190 11.23 -11.43 14.06
N VAL A 191 10.27 -10.49 14.05
CA VAL A 191 9.71 -9.94 15.28
C VAL A 191 8.88 -10.98 16.05
N ARG A 192 8.19 -11.90 15.35
CA ARG A 192 7.47 -13.01 15.99
C ARG A 192 8.43 -13.98 16.66
N ASP A 193 9.53 -14.33 16.00
CA ASP A 193 10.54 -15.21 16.56
C ASP A 193 11.23 -14.55 17.77
N ALA A 194 11.56 -13.26 17.66
CA ALA A 194 12.08 -12.48 18.78
C ALA A 194 11.10 -12.44 19.96
N TYR A 195 9.80 -12.27 19.70
CA TYR A 195 8.76 -12.30 20.73
C TYR A 195 8.68 -13.67 21.43
N LEU A 196 8.72 -14.75 20.68
CA LEU A 196 8.67 -16.12 21.23
C LEU A 196 9.92 -16.42 22.05
N SER A 197 11.11 -16.09 21.54
CA SER A 197 12.38 -16.22 22.26
C SER A 197 12.37 -15.41 23.55
N PHE A 198 11.93 -14.16 23.50
CA PHE A 198 11.76 -13.31 24.68
C PHE A 198 10.82 -13.95 25.70
N ARG A 199 9.67 -14.47 25.26
CA ARG A 199 8.72 -15.15 26.12
C ARG A 199 9.33 -16.38 26.80
N ASP A 200 10.15 -17.15 26.09
CA ASP A 200 10.82 -18.33 26.64
C ASP A 200 11.90 -17.95 27.67
N HIS A 201 12.67 -16.88 27.45
CA HIS A 201 13.58 -16.33 28.46
C HIS A 201 12.82 -15.90 29.73
N MET A 202 11.73 -15.14 29.58
CA MET A 202 10.90 -14.72 30.71
C MET A 202 10.27 -15.91 31.44
N ARG A 203 9.85 -16.95 30.71
CA ARG A 203 9.36 -18.20 31.29
C ARG A 203 10.42 -18.89 32.14
N GLY A 204 11.67 -18.93 31.67
CA GLY A 204 12.80 -19.49 32.40
C GLY A 204 13.04 -18.74 33.72
N ILE A 205 13.14 -17.41 33.64
CA ILE A 205 13.34 -16.53 34.80
C ILE A 205 12.22 -16.71 35.82
N LEU A 206 10.95 -16.61 35.38
CA LEU A 206 9.80 -16.70 36.27
C LEU A 206 9.63 -18.09 36.91
N ARG A 207 10.04 -19.16 36.23
CA ARG A 207 10.10 -20.50 36.85
C ARG A 207 11.11 -20.57 37.98
N GLN A 208 12.30 -20.00 37.77
CA GLN A 208 13.37 -20.02 38.76
C GLN A 208 13.06 -19.15 39.99
N THR A 209 12.29 -18.08 39.81
CA THR A 209 11.88 -17.18 40.90
C THR A 209 10.53 -17.53 41.53
N GLY A 210 9.88 -18.63 41.10
CA GLY A 210 8.59 -19.07 41.63
C GLY A 210 7.40 -18.18 41.25
N GLN A 211 7.53 -17.38 40.19
CA GLN A 211 6.52 -16.42 39.72
C GLN A 211 5.92 -16.79 38.36
N ILE A 212 5.96 -18.07 37.97
CA ILE A 212 5.53 -18.54 36.64
C ILE A 212 4.09 -18.16 36.28
N ASP A 213 3.19 -18.08 37.25
CA ASP A 213 1.79 -17.71 37.04
C ASP A 213 1.63 -16.27 36.51
N LYS A 214 2.62 -15.41 36.72
CA LYS A 214 2.65 -14.04 36.18
C LYS A 214 3.05 -13.96 34.71
N LEU A 215 3.49 -15.05 34.08
CA LEU A 215 4.00 -15.01 32.70
C LEU A 215 2.98 -14.43 31.73
N GLY A 216 1.70 -14.80 31.80
CA GLY A 216 0.67 -14.26 30.92
C GLY A 216 0.40 -12.76 31.11
N GLN A 217 0.66 -12.23 32.31
CA GLN A 217 0.50 -10.81 32.64
C GLN A 217 1.66 -9.96 32.10
N ILE A 218 2.87 -10.54 32.05
CA ILE A 218 4.09 -9.87 31.59
C ILE A 218 4.24 -10.04 30.08
N VAL A 219 4.19 -11.30 29.60
CA VAL A 219 4.33 -11.68 28.20
C VAL A 219 3.15 -12.58 27.78
N PRO A 220 2.04 -11.97 27.29
CA PRO A 220 0.87 -12.68 26.80
C PRO A 220 1.20 -13.71 25.71
N ALA A 221 0.24 -14.56 25.34
CA ALA A 221 0.49 -15.45 24.21
C ALA A 221 0.44 -14.69 22.89
N LEU A 222 1.32 -15.06 21.96
CA LEU A 222 1.38 -14.43 20.63
C LEU A 222 0.02 -14.54 19.91
N HIS A 223 -0.69 -15.67 20.09
CA HIS A 223 -2.02 -15.83 19.52
C HIS A 223 -3.05 -14.84 20.10
N ASP A 224 -2.93 -14.43 21.37
CA ASP A 224 -3.80 -13.42 21.98
C ASP A 224 -3.55 -12.04 21.36
N ILE A 225 -2.28 -11.73 21.07
CA ILE A 225 -1.89 -10.49 20.39
C ILE A 225 -2.46 -10.45 18.97
N ILE A 226 -2.38 -11.55 18.24
CA ILE A 226 -2.81 -11.62 16.83
C ILE A 226 -4.34 -11.73 16.71
N ARG A 227 -5.01 -12.48 17.62
CA ARG A 227 -6.44 -12.82 17.50
C ARG A 227 -7.38 -11.77 18.04
N ALA A 228 -6.97 -10.93 18.99
CA ALA A 228 -7.88 -9.98 19.62
C ALA A 228 -8.29 -8.78 18.73
N GLY A 229 -8.13 -8.90 17.40
CA GLY A 229 -8.79 -8.07 16.36
C GLY A 229 -9.90 -8.81 15.59
N HIS A 230 -10.14 -10.09 15.88
CA HIS A 230 -11.19 -10.93 15.30
C HIS A 230 -12.26 -11.38 16.32
N GLY A 231 -12.17 -10.90 17.56
CA GLY A 231 -13.14 -11.19 18.62
C GLY A 231 -14.10 -10.04 18.80
N THR A 232 -15.39 -10.31 18.63
CA THR A 232 -16.51 -9.62 19.29
C THR A 232 -16.10 -9.22 20.72
N PRO A 233 -16.44 -8.02 21.22
CA PRO A 233 -16.13 -7.66 22.59
C PRO A 233 -16.75 -8.71 23.51
N THR A 234 -15.91 -9.48 24.20
CA THR A 234 -16.36 -10.22 25.37
C THR A 234 -16.63 -9.16 26.43
N ASN A 235 -17.92 -8.96 26.70
CA ASN A 235 -18.41 -8.19 27.84
C ASN A 235 -17.87 -8.84 29.12
N ASP A 236 -16.72 -8.40 29.59
CA ASP A 236 -16.42 -8.42 31.02
C ASP A 236 -16.99 -7.13 31.61
N ASP A 237 -18.30 -7.15 31.84
CA ASP A 237 -19.00 -6.16 32.65
C ASP A 237 -18.96 -6.64 34.11
N PRO A 238 -18.30 -5.94 35.05
CA PRO A 238 -18.24 -6.35 36.43
C PRO A 238 -19.44 -5.75 37.16
N THR A 239 -20.61 -6.39 37.11
CA THR A 239 -21.75 -5.96 37.93
C THR A 239 -22.63 -7.11 38.46
N VAL A 240 -22.59 -7.21 39.80
CA VAL A 240 -23.71 -7.51 40.72
C VAL A 240 -24.02 -8.98 41.06
N ASP A 241 -23.92 -9.26 42.36
CA ASP A 241 -24.44 -10.42 43.10
C ASP A 241 -25.83 -10.88 42.64
N PRO A 242 -26.11 -12.18 42.56
CA PRO A 242 -27.46 -12.66 42.32
C PRO A 242 -28.31 -12.43 43.58
N ALA A 243 -29.23 -11.48 43.52
CA ALA A 243 -30.31 -11.37 44.48
C ALA A 243 -31.11 -12.68 44.49
N GLY A 244 -31.18 -13.32 45.66
CA GLY A 244 -32.10 -14.42 45.93
C GLY A 244 -33.52 -13.93 46.25
N GLY A 245 -34.50 -14.80 45.94
CA GLY A 245 -35.93 -14.71 46.31
C GLY A 245 -36.75 -13.88 45.31
N ASP A 246 -37.86 -14.33 44.72
CA ASP A 246 -38.88 -15.28 45.20
C ASP A 246 -39.52 -16.08 44.04
N GLU A 247 -39.97 -17.29 44.39
CA GLU A 247 -40.71 -18.27 43.58
C GLU A 247 -42.06 -17.75 43.03
N PRO A 248 -42.52 -18.26 41.87
CA PRO A 248 -43.95 -18.29 41.57
C PRO A 248 -44.58 -19.59 42.09
N THR A 249 -45.48 -19.46 43.08
CA THR A 249 -46.35 -20.53 43.57
C THR A 249 -47.24 -21.08 42.44
N PRO A 250 -47.36 -22.41 42.25
CA PRO A 250 -48.29 -22.98 41.27
C PRO A 250 -49.72 -23.04 41.84
N GLU A 251 -50.72 -22.64 41.04
CA GLU A 251 -52.15 -22.85 41.35
C GLU A 251 -52.54 -24.32 41.16
N PRO A 252 -53.39 -24.90 42.03
CA PRO A 252 -53.87 -26.27 41.85
C PRO A 252 -55.02 -26.34 40.84
N ILE A 253 -54.85 -27.25 39.87
CA ILE A 253 -55.90 -27.73 38.97
C ILE A 253 -56.91 -28.53 39.82
N VAL A 254 -58.19 -28.16 39.76
CA VAL A 254 -59.30 -28.96 40.29
C VAL A 254 -60.09 -29.50 39.09
N ASP A 255 -60.05 -30.82 38.92
CA ASP A 255 -60.84 -31.59 37.95
C ASP A 255 -62.31 -31.65 38.38
N GLU A 256 -63.21 -31.63 37.39
CA GLU A 256 -64.67 -31.73 37.54
C GLU A 256 -65.13 -33.11 38.06
N ALA A 257 -66.19 -33.08 38.89
CA ALA A 257 -67.23 -34.11 38.99
C ALA A 257 -68.56 -33.45 39.34
#